data_AF-A0A1G1ZG07-F1
#
_entry.id   AF-A0A1G1ZG07-F1
#
_cell.length_a   1.000
_cell.length_b   1.000
_cell.length_c   1.000
_cell.angle_alpha   90.00
_cell.angle_beta   90.00
_cell.angle_gamma   90.00
#
_symmetry.space_group_name_H-M   'P 1'
#
loop_
_entity.id
_entity.type
_entity.pdbx_description
1 polymer ?
#
loop_
_entity_poly.entity_id
_entity_poly.type
_entity_poly.pdbx_seq_one_letter_code
_entity_poly.pdbx_strand_id
1 'polypeptide(L)'
;MIKRFNWAFLLLGLVGLAVILQFSTSNAFDTDSLYHIKHSFLYRTEGIFSGAFPWTQYSVISTYAADLWYGFHILTLPLSWFSDLGTGIKVGGVLVTVISGLLVFAAFRRLKIKWPAMWVLVFLFATADVLYRFAMFRPHPLSLGLALLIFTYLNTESSRFSKIILFLAGFFFSWTHLSLSWLPILVWAVTAAVQILQKKKIYWQGPVAMASGLIGGLLLRPNPFGAAKLAYIQVVQLLFEKKLPLRFGRELIPFSWENFVDQLVPITIALAMAIIFLIWMIRKKERQQSSVWASLILAVIFFFLTFAVARRSNEVFVGFVVIFMALLFERYRAVAARIKLRSIVALLALVLVIYAPIKTVYRFDTYLANTFPIDHFKDAALWLKENSRPGDVVFNIHWDRFADLFFWNNSNYYINGMDPIFEYSFKPELYWKTHFLAIDAGTAFTCGMIRCTAEQTEDTYKVLKNDFRASYIVVEKLRNPKLLQYLQSFVGYQKVFDNNAQTVFRIM
;
A
#
# COMPACT_ATOMS: atom_id res chain seq x y z
N MET A 1 -32.49 22.13 -1.78
CA MET A 1 -31.52 22.31 -2.89
C MET A 1 -30.06 22.32 -2.46
N ILE A 2 -29.63 23.06 -1.43
CA ILE A 2 -28.22 23.21 -1.01
C ILE A 2 -27.50 21.88 -0.65
N LYS A 3 -28.23 20.84 -0.20
CA LYS A 3 -27.64 19.52 0.14
C LYS A 3 -27.23 18.66 -1.06
N ARG A 4 -27.90 18.78 -2.22
CA ARG A 4 -27.55 18.02 -3.44
C ARG A 4 -26.36 18.65 -4.18
N PHE A 5 -26.20 19.98 -4.07
CA PHE A 5 -25.17 20.76 -4.75
C PHE A 5 -23.72 20.41 -4.33
N ASN A 6 -23.52 19.88 -3.12
CA ASN A 6 -22.17 19.63 -2.58
C ASN A 6 -21.54 18.32 -3.11
N TRP A 7 -22.35 17.28 -3.37
CA TRP A 7 -21.84 15.98 -3.81
C TRP A 7 -21.35 15.98 -5.26
N ALA A 8 -22.11 16.59 -6.16
CA ALA A 8 -21.73 16.66 -7.57
C ALA A 8 -20.44 17.46 -7.76
N PHE A 9 -20.30 18.61 -7.08
CA PHE A 9 -19.09 19.43 -7.17
C PHE A 9 -17.87 18.72 -6.57
N LEU A 10 -18.01 18.07 -5.42
CA LEU A 10 -16.92 17.26 -4.86
C LEU A 10 -16.55 16.12 -5.80
N LEU A 11 -17.53 15.40 -6.34
CA LEU A 11 -17.27 14.28 -7.25
C LEU A 11 -16.53 14.78 -8.50
N LEU A 12 -17.00 15.85 -9.14
CA LEU A 12 -16.33 16.45 -10.28
C LEU A 12 -14.93 16.94 -9.92
N GLY A 13 -14.74 17.56 -8.75
CA GLY A 13 -13.43 17.99 -8.27
C GLY A 13 -12.46 16.82 -8.01
N LEU A 14 -12.94 15.73 -7.40
CA LEU A 14 -12.14 14.52 -7.17
C LEU A 14 -11.80 13.82 -8.48
N VAL A 15 -12.75 13.70 -9.41
CA VAL A 15 -12.51 13.12 -10.73
C VAL A 15 -11.51 13.98 -11.50
N GLY A 16 -11.69 15.31 -11.54
CA GLY A 16 -10.76 16.23 -12.19
C GLY A 16 -9.35 16.14 -11.61
N LEU A 17 -9.21 16.17 -10.29
CA LEU A 17 -7.93 15.99 -9.61
C LEU A 17 -7.30 14.63 -9.97
N ALA A 18 -8.06 13.54 -9.84
CA ALA A 18 -7.56 12.20 -10.09
C ALA A 18 -7.13 12.01 -11.55
N VAL A 19 -7.89 12.56 -12.52
CA VAL A 19 -7.51 12.56 -13.94
C VAL A 19 -6.22 13.36 -14.15
N ILE A 20 -6.12 14.57 -13.59
CA ILE A 20 -4.89 15.38 -13.70
C ILE A 20 -3.68 14.61 -13.14
N LEU A 21 -3.82 13.98 -11.97
CA LEU A 21 -2.73 13.19 -11.37
C LEU A 21 -2.36 11.98 -12.22
N GLN A 22 -3.34 11.21 -12.72
CA GLN A 22 -3.07 10.00 -13.49
C GLN A 22 -2.45 10.27 -14.85
N PHE A 23 -2.87 11.34 -15.51
CA PHE A 23 -2.48 11.66 -16.88
C PHE A 23 -1.41 12.75 -16.98
N SER A 24 -0.82 13.20 -15.85
CA SER A 24 0.38 14.05 -15.85
C SER A 24 1.66 13.31 -16.23
N THR A 25 1.60 11.97 -16.33
CA THR A 25 2.71 11.10 -16.74
C THR A 25 2.16 9.91 -17.52
N SER A 26 2.93 9.36 -18.46
CA SER A 26 2.61 8.09 -19.13
C SER A 26 2.91 6.86 -18.24
N ASN A 27 3.73 7.04 -17.20
CA ASN A 27 4.23 5.97 -16.34
C ASN A 27 3.23 5.54 -15.26
N ALA A 28 3.32 4.31 -14.78
CA ALA A 28 2.60 3.89 -13.58
C ALA A 28 3.21 4.54 -12.32
N PHE A 29 2.38 4.83 -11.32
CA PHE A 29 2.86 5.40 -10.06
C PHE A 29 3.73 4.42 -9.27
N ASP A 30 3.49 3.12 -9.43
CA ASP A 30 4.24 2.04 -8.80
C ASP A 30 4.25 0.78 -9.68
N THR A 31 5.17 -0.14 -9.41
CA THR A 31 5.28 -1.41 -10.15
C THR A 31 4.19 -2.42 -9.78
N ASP A 32 3.67 -2.42 -8.55
CA ASP A 32 2.65 -3.40 -8.13
C ASP A 32 1.31 -3.19 -8.86
N SER A 33 1.07 -1.98 -9.39
CA SER A 33 -0.05 -1.71 -10.30
C SER A 33 -0.09 -2.66 -11.50
N LEU A 34 1.07 -3.03 -12.05
CA LEU A 34 1.19 -3.98 -13.17
C LEU A 34 0.71 -5.38 -12.77
N TYR A 35 1.11 -5.83 -11.57
CA TYR A 35 0.64 -7.10 -11.02
C TYR A 35 -0.88 -7.11 -10.84
N HIS A 36 -1.45 -6.06 -10.24
CA HIS A 36 -2.88 -6.01 -9.95
C HIS A 36 -3.77 -6.03 -11.20
N ILE A 37 -3.40 -5.26 -12.24
CA ILE A 37 -4.19 -5.28 -13.48
C ILE A 37 -4.01 -6.61 -14.23
N LYS A 38 -2.80 -7.19 -14.21
CA LYS A 38 -2.52 -8.46 -14.86
C LYS A 38 -3.26 -9.61 -14.17
N HIS A 39 -3.35 -9.61 -12.84
CA HIS A 39 -4.13 -10.59 -12.10
C HIS A 39 -5.63 -10.44 -12.40
N SER A 40 -6.14 -9.20 -12.48
CA SER A 40 -7.52 -8.95 -12.92
C SER A 40 -7.80 -9.50 -14.32
N PHE A 41 -6.83 -9.35 -15.24
CA PHE A 41 -6.88 -9.94 -16.58
C PHE A 41 -6.94 -11.48 -16.52
N LEU A 42 -6.13 -12.12 -15.68
CA LEU A 42 -6.17 -13.58 -15.50
C LEU A 42 -7.53 -14.06 -14.99
N TYR A 43 -8.12 -13.39 -14.00
CA TYR A 43 -9.47 -13.72 -13.55
C TYR A 43 -10.53 -13.56 -14.64
N ARG A 44 -10.36 -12.59 -15.54
CA ARG A 44 -11.24 -12.43 -16.69
C ARG A 44 -11.08 -13.57 -17.70
N THR A 45 -9.87 -14.06 -17.94
CA THR A 45 -9.58 -15.03 -19.01
C THR A 45 -9.59 -16.49 -18.55
N GLU A 46 -9.23 -16.76 -17.30
CA GLU A 46 -9.07 -18.10 -16.72
C GLU A 46 -10.14 -18.42 -15.65
N GLY A 47 -10.89 -17.40 -15.21
CA GLY A 47 -11.99 -17.54 -14.27
C GLY A 47 -11.68 -17.03 -12.86
N ILE A 48 -12.70 -16.45 -12.24
CA ILE A 48 -12.60 -15.79 -10.92
C ILE A 48 -12.32 -16.75 -9.76
N PHE A 49 -12.47 -18.06 -9.95
CA PHE A 49 -12.18 -19.06 -8.93
C PHE A 49 -10.80 -19.70 -9.08
N SER A 50 -10.01 -19.27 -10.08
CA SER A 50 -8.64 -19.74 -10.26
C SER A 50 -7.76 -19.23 -9.11
N GLY A 51 -7.46 -20.11 -8.15
CA GLY A 51 -6.58 -19.76 -7.02
C GLY A 51 -5.09 -20.00 -7.32
N ALA A 52 -4.77 -20.76 -8.37
CA ALA A 52 -3.40 -21.13 -8.69
C ALA A 52 -2.58 -19.91 -9.13
N PHE A 53 -1.38 -19.76 -8.57
CA PHE A 53 -0.44 -18.73 -8.97
C PHE A 53 0.96 -19.34 -9.20
N PRO A 54 1.15 -20.13 -10.27
CA PRO A 54 2.38 -20.89 -10.49
C PRO A 54 3.59 -20.03 -10.87
N TRP A 55 3.40 -18.74 -11.17
CA TRP A 55 4.46 -17.88 -11.68
C TRP A 55 5.58 -17.53 -10.68
N THR A 56 5.45 -17.88 -9.40
CA THR A 56 6.47 -17.66 -8.35
C THR A 56 6.92 -18.99 -7.73
N GLN A 57 7.80 -19.72 -8.42
CA GLN A 57 8.12 -21.12 -8.12
C GLN A 57 8.80 -21.37 -6.76
N TYR A 58 9.55 -20.39 -6.25
CA TYR A 58 10.28 -20.49 -4.99
C TYR A 58 9.73 -19.51 -3.95
N SER A 59 8.40 -19.46 -3.86
CA SER A 59 7.66 -18.56 -2.98
C SER A 59 6.45 -19.27 -2.40
N VAL A 60 6.14 -19.03 -1.13
CA VAL A 60 4.94 -19.60 -0.48
C VAL A 60 3.63 -19.18 -1.15
N ILE A 61 3.65 -18.13 -1.99
CA ILE A 61 2.50 -17.70 -2.78
C ILE A 61 2.03 -18.80 -3.72
N SER A 62 2.94 -19.46 -4.44
CA SER A 62 2.57 -20.58 -5.33
C SER A 62 2.15 -21.82 -4.54
N THR A 63 2.77 -22.06 -3.37
CA THR A 63 2.41 -23.16 -2.47
C THR A 63 1.00 -23.03 -1.89
N TYR A 64 0.66 -21.84 -1.39
CA TYR A 64 -0.65 -21.61 -0.80
C TYR A 64 -1.72 -21.28 -1.81
N ALA A 65 -1.37 -20.91 -3.05
CA ALA A 65 -2.30 -20.71 -4.17
C ALA A 65 -3.55 -19.92 -3.74
N ALA A 66 -3.32 -18.70 -3.23
CA ALA A 66 -4.37 -17.85 -2.71
C ALA A 66 -4.05 -16.37 -2.93
N ASP A 67 -5.10 -15.57 -3.10
CA ASP A 67 -4.97 -14.15 -3.38
C ASP A 67 -5.32 -13.29 -2.14
N LEU A 68 -4.34 -12.51 -1.70
CA LEU A 68 -4.49 -11.53 -0.62
C LEU A 68 -5.41 -10.37 -1.00
N TRP A 69 -5.53 -10.10 -2.29
CA TRP A 69 -6.22 -8.96 -2.89
C TRP A 69 -7.40 -9.36 -3.76
N TYR A 70 -7.94 -10.57 -3.55
CA TYR A 70 -9.00 -11.16 -4.35
C TYR A 70 -10.12 -10.19 -4.73
N GLY A 71 -10.76 -9.56 -3.74
CA GLY A 71 -11.84 -8.63 -3.98
C GLY A 71 -11.42 -7.39 -4.79
N PHE A 72 -10.17 -6.95 -4.66
CA PHE A 72 -9.66 -5.85 -5.49
C PHE A 72 -9.62 -6.27 -6.95
N HIS A 73 -9.00 -7.41 -7.27
CA HIS A 73 -8.91 -7.91 -8.65
C HIS A 73 -10.28 -8.17 -9.28
N ILE A 74 -11.25 -8.66 -8.50
CA ILE A 74 -12.63 -8.82 -8.97
C ILE A 74 -13.29 -7.48 -9.27
N LEU A 75 -13.18 -6.49 -8.38
CA LEU A 75 -13.76 -5.16 -8.59
C LEU A 75 -13.14 -4.42 -9.79
N THR A 76 -11.88 -4.72 -10.09
CA THR A 76 -11.12 -4.11 -11.18
C THR A 76 -11.11 -4.93 -12.47
N LEU A 77 -11.82 -6.06 -12.49
CA LEU A 77 -11.98 -6.92 -13.67
C LEU A 77 -12.44 -6.11 -14.91
N PRO A 78 -13.42 -5.18 -14.82
CA PRO A 78 -13.80 -4.27 -15.92
C PRO A 78 -12.64 -3.53 -16.60
N LEU A 79 -11.60 -3.19 -15.86
CA LEU A 79 -10.45 -2.45 -16.35
C LEU A 79 -9.50 -3.31 -17.20
N SER A 80 -9.63 -4.64 -17.11
CA SER A 80 -8.82 -5.58 -17.91
C SER A 80 -9.39 -5.85 -19.31
N TRP A 81 -10.53 -5.22 -19.67
CA TRP A 81 -11.08 -5.26 -21.03
C TRP A 81 -10.43 -4.25 -21.97
N PHE A 82 -9.71 -3.25 -21.46
CA PHE A 82 -8.86 -2.41 -22.31
C PHE A 82 -7.82 -3.29 -22.99
N SER A 83 -7.64 -3.11 -24.30
CA SER A 83 -6.61 -3.84 -25.07
C SER A 83 -5.21 -3.50 -24.57
N ASP A 84 -4.99 -2.23 -24.25
CA ASP A 84 -3.84 -1.78 -23.50
C ASP A 84 -4.15 -1.78 -21.99
N LEU A 85 -3.55 -2.71 -21.26
CA LEU A 85 -3.69 -2.78 -19.81
C LEU A 85 -3.05 -1.59 -19.09
N GLY A 86 -2.13 -0.85 -19.73
CA GLY A 86 -1.59 0.40 -19.18
C GLY A 86 -2.67 1.45 -18.99
N THR A 87 -3.54 1.62 -19.99
CA THR A 87 -4.76 2.44 -19.88
C THR A 87 -5.67 1.95 -18.74
N GLY A 88 -5.81 0.64 -18.57
CA GLY A 88 -6.53 0.02 -17.45
C GLY A 88 -5.98 0.44 -16.08
N ILE A 89 -4.65 0.46 -15.92
CA ILE A 89 -3.98 0.96 -14.70
C ILE A 89 -4.32 2.43 -14.45
N LYS A 90 -4.24 3.28 -15.47
CA LYS A 90 -4.50 4.73 -15.33
C LYS A 90 -5.94 5.01 -14.91
N VAL A 91 -6.90 4.42 -15.61
CA VAL A 91 -8.34 4.56 -15.27
C VAL A 91 -8.61 3.95 -13.89
N GLY A 92 -7.96 2.84 -13.56
CA GLY A 92 -8.03 2.23 -12.23
C GLY A 92 -7.52 3.15 -11.12
N GLY A 93 -6.40 3.82 -11.33
CA GLY A 93 -5.87 4.82 -10.40
C GLY A 93 -6.85 5.98 -10.18
N VAL A 94 -7.56 6.43 -11.23
CA VAL A 94 -8.64 7.42 -11.10
C VAL A 94 -9.74 6.90 -10.18
N LEU A 95 -10.23 5.68 -10.42
CA LEU A 95 -11.31 5.08 -9.63
C LEU A 95 -10.90 4.89 -8.16
N VAL A 96 -9.69 4.37 -7.91
CA VAL A 96 -9.16 4.19 -6.54
C VAL A 96 -9.10 5.53 -5.80
N THR A 97 -8.56 6.58 -6.45
CA THR A 97 -8.49 7.93 -5.88
C THR A 97 -9.88 8.45 -5.51
N VAL A 98 -10.81 8.39 -6.46
CA VAL A 98 -12.18 8.93 -6.31
C VAL A 98 -12.95 8.17 -5.24
N ILE A 99 -12.96 6.84 -5.28
CA ILE A 99 -13.69 6.01 -4.30
C ILE A 99 -13.11 6.22 -2.91
N SER A 100 -11.79 6.23 -2.76
CA SER A 100 -11.15 6.47 -1.46
C SER A 100 -11.49 7.86 -0.92
N GLY A 101 -11.47 8.89 -1.77
CA GLY A 101 -11.89 10.25 -1.42
C GLY A 101 -13.36 10.34 -1.00
N LEU A 102 -14.26 9.60 -1.66
CA LEU A 102 -15.68 9.51 -1.29
C LEU A 102 -15.90 8.79 0.04
N LEU A 103 -15.11 7.75 0.36
CA LEU A 103 -15.15 7.08 1.66
C LEU A 103 -14.72 8.03 2.79
N VAL A 104 -13.64 8.78 2.58
CA VAL A 104 -13.17 9.83 3.50
C VAL A 104 -14.25 10.91 3.68
N PHE A 105 -14.87 11.35 2.58
CA PHE A 105 -15.97 12.31 2.63
C PHE A 105 -17.17 11.78 3.43
N ALA A 106 -17.55 10.52 3.21
CA ALA A 106 -18.63 9.87 3.93
C ALA A 106 -18.35 9.79 5.45
N ALA A 107 -17.09 9.57 5.84
CA ALA A 107 -16.65 9.64 7.24
C ALA A 107 -16.87 11.05 7.81
N PHE A 108 -16.36 12.11 7.17
CA PHE A 108 -16.58 13.49 7.65
C PHE A 108 -18.05 13.89 7.71
N ARG A 109 -18.85 13.46 6.73
CA ARG A 109 -20.32 13.67 6.72
C ARG A 109 -20.99 13.00 7.89
N ARG A 110 -20.63 11.76 8.20
CA ARG A 110 -21.22 11.00 9.31
C ARG A 110 -20.81 11.57 10.68
N LEU A 111 -19.61 12.13 10.80
CA LEU A 111 -19.17 12.93 11.95
C LEU A 111 -19.83 14.32 12.04
N LYS A 112 -20.69 14.71 11.07
CA LYS A 112 -21.36 16.00 10.98
C LYS A 112 -20.38 17.19 10.91
N ILE A 113 -19.20 16.98 10.36
CA ILE A 113 -18.18 18.04 10.16
C ILE A 113 -18.69 19.07 9.15
N LYS A 114 -18.47 20.36 9.41
CA LYS A 114 -18.75 21.44 8.47
C LYS A 114 -17.69 21.46 7.37
N TRP A 115 -18.13 21.69 6.14
CA TRP A 115 -17.29 21.65 4.93
C TRP A 115 -16.52 20.32 4.76
N PRO A 116 -17.22 19.18 4.73
CA PRO A 116 -16.57 17.87 4.62
C PRO A 116 -15.73 17.73 3.34
N ALA A 117 -16.10 18.41 2.25
CA ALA A 117 -15.33 18.43 1.01
C ALA A 117 -13.96 19.10 1.18
N MET A 118 -13.89 20.20 1.92
CA MET A 118 -12.64 20.87 2.26
C MET A 118 -11.72 19.94 3.06
N TRP A 119 -12.27 19.18 4.02
CA TRP A 119 -11.48 18.23 4.81
C TRP A 119 -10.94 17.04 4.01
N VAL A 120 -11.62 16.64 2.94
CA VAL A 120 -11.08 15.65 1.98
C VAL A 120 -9.85 16.24 1.26
N LEU A 121 -9.91 17.51 0.83
CA LEU A 121 -8.77 18.18 0.22
C LEU A 121 -7.62 18.36 1.22
N VAL A 122 -7.91 18.78 2.46
CA VAL A 122 -6.90 18.84 3.53
C VAL A 122 -6.24 17.48 3.74
N PHE A 123 -7.01 16.40 3.71
CA PHE A 123 -6.47 15.04 3.82
C PHE A 123 -5.56 14.68 2.63
N LEU A 124 -6.02 14.86 1.39
CA LEU A 124 -5.25 14.51 0.19
C LEU A 124 -3.96 15.32 0.04
N PHE A 125 -3.99 16.59 0.46
CA PHE A 125 -2.85 17.51 0.37
C PHE A 125 -2.06 17.67 1.67
N ALA A 126 -2.37 16.88 2.70
CA ALA A 126 -1.67 16.96 3.99
C ALA A 126 -0.19 16.60 3.86
N THR A 127 0.14 15.61 3.01
CA THR A 127 1.50 15.18 2.71
C THR A 127 1.59 14.65 1.28
N ALA A 128 2.78 14.72 0.68
CA ALA A 128 3.04 14.15 -0.64
C ALA A 128 2.92 12.62 -0.67
N ASP A 129 3.28 11.93 0.41
CA ASP A 129 3.09 10.49 0.54
C ASP A 129 1.60 10.11 0.41
N VAL A 130 0.68 10.84 1.07
CA VAL A 130 -0.76 10.56 0.94
C VAL A 130 -1.24 10.77 -0.50
N LEU A 131 -0.85 11.89 -1.13
CA LEU A 131 -1.26 12.19 -2.50
C LEU A 131 -0.76 11.12 -3.49
N TYR A 132 0.51 10.72 -3.39
CA TYR A 132 1.15 9.71 -4.22
C TYR A 132 0.55 8.32 -4.04
N ARG A 133 0.26 7.93 -2.80
CA ARG A 133 -0.35 6.64 -2.49
C ARG A 133 -1.78 6.53 -3.00
N PHE A 134 -2.55 7.61 -2.90
CA PHE A 134 -3.91 7.63 -3.42
C PHE A 134 -3.96 7.63 -4.94
N ALA A 135 -2.89 8.08 -5.61
CA ALA A 135 -2.71 7.94 -7.04
C ALA A 135 -2.24 6.53 -7.48
N MET A 136 -1.94 5.59 -6.57
CA MET A 136 -1.58 4.22 -6.98
C MET A 136 -2.82 3.41 -7.34
N PHE A 137 -2.73 2.56 -8.37
CA PHE A 137 -3.75 1.55 -8.65
C PHE A 137 -3.56 0.34 -7.74
N ARG A 138 -3.88 0.54 -6.46
CA ARG A 138 -3.69 -0.44 -5.39
C ARG A 138 -4.86 -0.46 -4.41
N PRO A 139 -5.02 -1.53 -3.62
CA PRO A 139 -6.11 -1.67 -2.64
C PRO A 139 -5.93 -0.87 -1.33
N HIS A 140 -4.72 -0.46 -0.98
CA HIS A 140 -4.47 0.19 0.32
C HIS A 140 -5.15 1.57 0.52
N PRO A 141 -5.36 2.45 -0.51
CA PRO A 141 -6.10 3.69 -0.32
C PRO A 141 -7.57 3.44 0.04
N LEU A 142 -8.19 2.40 -0.55
CA LEU A 142 -9.55 1.97 -0.20
C LEU A 142 -9.61 1.51 1.26
N SER A 143 -8.60 0.75 1.70
CA SER A 143 -8.47 0.29 3.09
C SER A 143 -8.43 1.46 4.07
N LEU A 144 -7.67 2.52 3.76
CA LEU A 144 -7.61 3.70 4.60
C LEU A 144 -8.97 4.43 4.64
N GLY A 145 -9.62 4.63 3.49
CA GLY A 145 -10.98 5.20 3.44
C GLY A 145 -11.98 4.40 4.28
N LEU A 146 -11.94 3.07 4.18
CA LEU A 146 -12.79 2.16 4.98
C LEU A 146 -12.45 2.23 6.47
N ALA A 147 -11.17 2.32 6.86
CA ALA A 147 -10.76 2.45 8.27
C ALA A 147 -11.36 3.70 8.93
N LEU A 148 -11.30 4.85 8.23
CA LEU A 148 -11.86 6.11 8.71
C LEU A 148 -13.39 6.08 8.78
N LEU A 149 -14.04 5.37 7.84
CA LEU A 149 -15.48 5.13 7.87
C LEU A 149 -15.88 4.25 9.06
N ILE A 150 -15.17 3.15 9.29
CA ILE A 150 -15.37 2.24 10.43
C ILE A 150 -15.20 3.01 11.74
N PHE A 151 -14.10 3.74 11.91
CA PHE A 151 -13.85 4.59 13.08
C PHE A 151 -15.06 5.50 13.37
N THR A 152 -15.59 6.12 12.32
CA THR A 152 -16.71 7.05 12.42
C THR A 152 -18.01 6.37 12.85
N TYR A 153 -18.34 5.21 12.28
CA TYR A 153 -19.56 4.48 12.65
C TYR A 153 -19.46 3.84 14.04
N LEU A 154 -18.27 3.48 14.52
CA LEU A 154 -18.04 3.03 15.89
C LEU A 154 -18.18 4.15 16.94
N ASN A 155 -18.02 5.40 16.53
CA ASN A 155 -18.08 6.58 17.41
C ASN A 155 -19.39 7.39 17.27
N THR A 156 -20.35 6.93 16.47
CA THR A 156 -21.65 7.60 16.29
C THR A 156 -22.79 6.68 16.71
N GLU A 157 -24.02 7.19 16.69
CA GLU A 157 -25.21 6.46 17.14
C GLU A 157 -25.35 5.08 16.47
N SER A 158 -25.55 4.06 17.29
CA SER A 158 -25.80 2.69 16.83
C SER A 158 -27.23 2.59 16.31
N SER A 159 -27.37 2.22 15.04
CA SER A 159 -28.65 2.00 14.37
C SER A 159 -28.56 0.72 13.54
N ARG A 160 -29.70 0.18 13.08
CA ARG A 160 -29.70 -0.95 12.14
C ARG A 160 -28.85 -0.65 10.91
N PHE A 161 -28.97 0.56 10.36
CA PHE A 161 -28.18 1.02 9.24
C PHE A 161 -26.68 1.09 9.56
N SER A 162 -26.30 1.62 10.74
CA SER A 162 -24.89 1.67 11.18
C SER A 162 -24.25 0.27 11.23
N LYS A 163 -25.00 -0.75 11.67
CA LYS A 163 -24.51 -2.14 11.72
C LYS A 163 -24.29 -2.72 10.32
N ILE A 164 -25.21 -2.44 9.39
CA ILE A 164 -25.06 -2.86 7.98
C ILE A 164 -23.81 -2.21 7.38
N ILE A 165 -23.59 -0.90 7.60
CA ILE A 165 -22.39 -0.23 7.11
C ILE A 165 -21.12 -0.80 7.73
N LEU A 166 -21.10 -1.08 9.04
CA LEU A 166 -19.94 -1.71 9.69
C LEU A 166 -19.66 -3.12 9.16
N PHE A 167 -20.70 -3.92 8.91
CA PHE A 167 -20.58 -5.23 8.26
C PHE A 167 -19.98 -5.08 6.86
N LEU A 168 -20.58 -4.25 6.00
CA LEU A 168 -20.12 -4.06 4.62
C LEU A 168 -18.70 -3.47 4.58
N ALA A 169 -18.38 -2.51 5.44
CA ALA A 169 -17.05 -1.95 5.52
C ALA A 169 -16.03 -3.00 5.95
N GLY A 170 -16.31 -3.81 6.98
CA GLY A 170 -15.44 -4.92 7.37
C GLY A 170 -15.29 -5.98 6.26
N PHE A 171 -16.39 -6.30 5.58
CA PHE A 171 -16.39 -7.20 4.42
C PHE A 171 -15.46 -6.70 3.33
N PHE A 172 -15.71 -5.51 2.77
CA PHE A 172 -14.89 -4.96 1.69
C PHE A 172 -13.45 -4.70 2.11
N PHE A 173 -13.19 -4.40 3.39
CA PHE A 173 -11.84 -4.21 3.89
C PHE A 173 -11.02 -5.48 3.73
N SER A 174 -11.46 -6.57 4.36
CA SER A 174 -10.72 -7.84 4.29
C SER A 174 -10.74 -8.44 2.89
N TRP A 175 -11.87 -8.34 2.19
CA TRP A 175 -12.04 -8.89 0.84
C TRP A 175 -11.11 -8.26 -0.19
N THR A 176 -10.90 -6.93 -0.12
CA THR A 176 -9.98 -6.22 -1.04
C THR A 176 -8.53 -6.19 -0.57
N HIS A 177 -8.29 -6.21 0.74
CA HIS A 177 -6.94 -6.05 1.30
C HIS A 177 -6.74 -6.83 2.61
N LEU A 178 -6.54 -8.14 2.49
CA LEU A 178 -6.52 -9.02 3.66
C LEU A 178 -5.42 -8.66 4.67
N SER A 179 -4.22 -8.30 4.20
CA SER A 179 -3.05 -8.01 5.05
C SER A 179 -3.18 -6.74 5.91
N LEU A 180 -4.16 -5.86 5.67
CA LEU A 180 -4.45 -4.74 6.58
C LEU A 180 -5.66 -4.99 7.49
N SER A 181 -6.23 -6.20 7.51
CA SER A 181 -7.44 -6.50 8.30
C SER A 181 -7.27 -6.35 9.81
N TRP A 182 -6.03 -6.24 10.30
CA TRP A 182 -5.72 -5.89 11.69
C TRP A 182 -6.08 -4.43 12.04
N LEU A 183 -6.13 -3.52 11.06
CA LEU A 183 -6.38 -2.09 11.28
C LEU A 183 -7.78 -1.82 11.85
N PRO A 184 -8.89 -2.34 11.28
CA PRO A 184 -10.22 -2.21 11.89
C PRO A 184 -10.31 -2.72 13.34
N ILE A 185 -9.57 -3.79 13.66
CA ILE A 185 -9.52 -4.38 15.01
C ILE A 185 -8.86 -3.38 15.97
N LEU A 186 -7.73 -2.80 15.58
CA LEU A 186 -7.04 -1.77 16.38
C LEU A 186 -7.92 -0.52 16.57
N VAL A 187 -8.58 -0.06 15.50
CA VAL A 187 -9.51 1.08 15.54
C VAL A 187 -10.64 0.83 16.54
N TRP A 188 -11.22 -0.38 16.54
CA TRP A 188 -12.21 -0.78 17.52
C TRP A 188 -11.62 -0.83 18.94
N ALA A 189 -10.47 -1.46 19.13
CA ALA A 189 -9.85 -1.61 20.45
C ALA A 189 -9.59 -0.25 21.11
N VAL A 190 -9.00 0.71 20.38
CA VAL A 190 -8.75 2.07 20.89
C VAL A 190 -10.07 2.80 21.17
N THR A 191 -11.06 2.69 20.27
CA THR A 191 -12.36 3.33 20.47
C THR A 191 -13.07 2.77 21.71
N ALA A 192 -13.08 1.46 21.89
CA ALA A 192 -13.69 0.79 23.02
C ALA A 192 -12.99 1.17 24.33
N ALA A 193 -11.66 1.17 24.37
CA ALA A 193 -10.88 1.59 25.54
C ALA A 193 -11.24 3.02 25.98
N VAL A 194 -11.29 3.97 25.05
CA VAL A 194 -11.69 5.36 25.35
C VAL A 194 -13.13 5.44 25.86
N GLN A 195 -14.06 4.69 25.26
CA GLN A 195 -15.46 4.67 25.70
C GLN A 195 -15.61 4.10 27.12
N ILE A 196 -14.86 3.03 27.46
CA ILE A 196 -14.79 2.45 28.81
C ILE A 196 -14.28 3.49 29.82
N LEU A 197 -13.15 4.13 29.52
CA LEU A 197 -12.56 5.16 30.39
C LEU A 197 -13.51 6.34 30.63
N GLN A 198 -14.35 6.66 29.65
CA GLN A 198 -15.37 7.72 29.76
C GLN A 198 -16.71 7.24 30.35
N LYS A 199 -16.77 5.99 30.84
CA LYS A 199 -17.97 5.34 31.40
C LYS A 199 -19.16 5.38 30.45
N LYS A 200 -18.90 5.22 29.15
CA LYS A 200 -19.97 5.16 28.13
C LYS A 200 -20.43 3.73 27.93
N LYS A 201 -21.72 3.59 27.57
CA LYS A 201 -22.27 2.31 27.14
C LYS A 201 -21.61 1.85 25.84
N ILE A 202 -21.06 0.65 25.84
CA ILE A 202 -20.48 0.02 24.65
C ILE A 202 -21.58 -0.77 23.94
N TYR A 203 -21.81 -0.45 22.66
CA TYR A 203 -22.71 -1.21 21.81
C TYR A 203 -21.94 -2.30 21.08
N TRP A 204 -21.90 -3.50 21.66
CA TRP A 204 -21.16 -4.66 21.12
C TRP A 204 -21.63 -5.12 19.72
N GLN A 205 -22.87 -4.81 19.36
CA GLN A 205 -23.47 -5.21 18.08
C GLN A 205 -22.76 -4.61 16.86
N GLY A 206 -22.21 -3.40 16.97
CA GLY A 206 -21.46 -2.77 15.89
C GLY A 206 -20.13 -3.48 15.61
N PRO A 207 -19.28 -3.67 16.64
CA PRO A 207 -18.06 -4.48 16.54
C PRO A 207 -18.30 -5.91 16.07
N VAL A 208 -19.37 -6.57 16.53
CA VAL A 208 -19.75 -7.91 16.03
C VAL A 208 -20.11 -7.87 14.55
N ALA A 209 -20.87 -6.86 14.10
CA ALA A 209 -21.17 -6.68 12.68
C ALA A 209 -19.88 -6.48 11.85
N MET A 210 -18.98 -5.61 12.30
CA MET A 210 -17.66 -5.41 11.68
C MET A 210 -16.85 -6.70 11.61
N ALA A 211 -16.74 -7.44 12.71
CA ALA A 211 -16.01 -8.70 12.79
C ALA A 211 -16.61 -9.77 11.86
N SER A 212 -17.94 -9.90 11.85
CA SER A 212 -18.62 -10.81 10.92
C SER A 212 -18.41 -10.41 9.45
N GLY A 213 -18.30 -9.12 9.15
CA GLY A 213 -17.91 -8.62 7.84
C GLY A 213 -16.48 -9.05 7.48
N LEU A 214 -15.51 -8.82 8.37
CA LEU A 214 -14.11 -9.23 8.17
C LEU A 214 -13.99 -10.74 7.94
N ILE A 215 -14.72 -11.55 8.71
CA ILE A 215 -14.78 -13.00 8.52
C ILE A 215 -15.41 -13.34 7.17
N GLY A 216 -16.52 -12.70 6.81
CA GLY A 216 -17.17 -12.89 5.51
C GLY A 216 -16.25 -12.56 4.33
N GLY A 217 -15.47 -11.48 4.40
CA GLY A 217 -14.54 -11.09 3.34
C GLY A 217 -13.28 -11.96 3.29
N LEU A 218 -12.88 -12.59 4.39
CA LEU A 218 -11.90 -13.66 4.38
C LEU A 218 -12.48 -14.92 3.72
N LEU A 219 -13.66 -15.37 4.11
CA LEU A 219 -14.24 -16.64 3.67
C LEU A 219 -14.74 -16.61 2.22
N LEU A 220 -15.16 -15.46 1.69
CA LEU A 220 -15.65 -15.30 0.32
C LEU A 220 -14.54 -15.08 -0.72
N ARG A 221 -13.45 -15.85 -0.63
CA ARG A 221 -12.39 -15.92 -1.64
C ARG A 221 -12.01 -17.38 -1.94
N PRO A 222 -11.39 -17.66 -3.09
CA PRO A 222 -10.76 -18.95 -3.33
C PRO A 222 -9.69 -19.23 -2.26
N ASN A 223 -9.73 -20.41 -1.66
CA ASN A 223 -8.77 -20.87 -0.64
C ASN A 223 -8.55 -19.87 0.53
N PRO A 224 -9.57 -19.65 1.38
CA PRO A 224 -9.49 -18.67 2.47
C PRO A 224 -8.40 -19.01 3.51
N PHE A 225 -8.11 -20.29 3.74
CA PHE A 225 -7.07 -20.71 4.67
C PHE A 225 -5.66 -20.45 4.13
N GLY A 226 -5.43 -20.68 2.82
CA GLY A 226 -4.18 -20.29 2.16
C GLY A 226 -3.95 -18.79 2.23
N ALA A 227 -5.00 -18.00 1.97
CA ALA A 227 -4.93 -16.54 2.08
C ALA A 227 -4.63 -16.07 3.51
N ALA A 228 -5.25 -16.69 4.52
CA ALA A 228 -4.97 -16.39 5.92
C ALA A 228 -3.51 -16.70 6.30
N LYS A 229 -2.95 -17.80 5.81
CA LYS A 229 -1.52 -18.13 5.99
C LYS A 229 -0.62 -17.11 5.31
N LEU A 230 -0.92 -16.70 4.08
CA LEU A 230 -0.17 -15.66 3.39
C LEU A 230 -0.23 -14.31 4.13
N ALA A 231 -1.41 -13.94 4.65
CA ALA A 231 -1.57 -12.71 5.43
C ALA A 231 -0.77 -12.77 6.74
N TYR A 232 -0.77 -13.93 7.42
CA TYR A 232 0.08 -14.17 8.59
C TYR A 232 1.56 -13.99 8.25
N ILE A 233 2.03 -14.52 7.12
CA ILE A 233 3.43 -14.39 6.69
C ILE A 233 3.77 -12.92 6.39
N GLN A 234 2.92 -12.23 5.63
CA GLN A 234 3.16 -10.84 5.23
C GLN A 234 3.08 -9.85 6.40
N VAL A 235 2.28 -10.12 7.43
CA VAL A 235 2.07 -9.20 8.55
C VAL A 235 2.89 -9.60 9.76
N VAL A 236 2.73 -10.83 10.24
CA VAL A 236 3.28 -11.29 11.52
C VAL A 236 4.71 -11.78 11.35
N GLN A 237 4.96 -12.75 10.46
CA GLN A 237 6.31 -13.26 10.24
C GLN A 237 7.24 -12.14 9.76
N LEU A 238 6.79 -11.31 8.81
CA LEU A 238 7.54 -10.15 8.34
C LEU A 238 7.96 -9.24 9.49
N LEU A 239 7.07 -8.93 10.43
CA LEU A 239 7.39 -8.06 11.57
C LEU A 239 8.49 -8.65 12.46
N PHE A 240 8.48 -9.97 12.70
CA PHE A 240 9.51 -10.64 13.49
C PHE A 240 10.85 -10.75 12.75
N GLU A 241 10.83 -10.94 11.43
CA GLU A 241 12.03 -11.12 10.61
C GLU A 241 12.64 -9.81 10.10
N LYS A 242 12.06 -8.66 10.42
CA LYS A 242 12.61 -7.33 10.08
C LYS A 242 13.99 -7.04 10.64
N LYS A 243 14.43 -7.78 11.66
CA LYS A 243 15.79 -7.73 12.21
C LYS A 243 16.85 -8.30 11.25
N LEU A 244 16.42 -9.13 10.31
CA LEU A 244 17.29 -9.68 9.27
C LEU A 244 17.40 -8.67 8.12
N PRO A 245 18.53 -8.64 7.37
CA PRO A 245 18.74 -7.72 6.26
C PRO A 245 17.95 -8.12 5.00
N LEU A 246 16.66 -8.45 5.15
CA LEU A 246 15.79 -8.76 4.02
C LEU A 246 15.51 -7.49 3.21
N ARG A 247 15.54 -7.61 1.88
CA ARG A 247 15.38 -6.48 0.94
C ARG A 247 13.93 -6.02 0.78
N PHE A 248 13.28 -5.60 1.86
CA PHE A 248 11.91 -5.10 1.81
C PHE A 248 11.78 -3.82 0.98
N GLY A 249 10.58 -3.58 0.45
CA GLY A 249 10.25 -2.33 -0.22
C GLY A 249 10.50 -1.14 0.71
N ARG A 250 10.92 0.00 0.15
CA ARG A 250 11.29 1.22 0.92
C ARG A 250 10.18 1.70 1.87
N GLU A 251 8.94 1.39 1.57
CA GLU A 251 7.75 1.71 2.36
C GLU A 251 7.61 0.94 3.67
N LEU A 252 8.25 -0.22 3.77
CA LEU A 252 8.29 -1.04 4.98
C LEU A 252 9.45 -0.67 5.89
N ILE A 253 10.36 0.21 5.44
CA ILE A 253 11.47 0.73 6.25
C ILE A 253 10.97 1.93 7.08
N PRO A 254 11.50 2.14 8.30
CA PRO A 254 11.16 3.32 9.10
C PRO A 254 11.37 4.66 8.38
N PHE A 255 10.56 5.64 8.76
CA PHE A 255 10.69 7.01 8.28
C PHE A 255 11.96 7.68 8.83
N SER A 256 12.72 8.39 7.98
CA SER A 256 13.92 9.12 8.42
C SER A 256 13.59 10.56 8.80
N TRP A 257 14.38 11.12 9.74
CA TRP A 257 14.21 12.51 10.19
C TRP A 257 14.41 13.55 9.08
N GLU A 258 15.24 13.25 8.08
CA GLU A 258 15.40 14.11 6.89
C GLU A 258 14.08 14.28 6.15
N ASN A 259 13.32 13.20 5.96
CA ASN A 259 12.03 13.25 5.29
C ASN A 259 10.95 13.96 6.14
N PHE A 260 11.15 14.11 7.46
CA PHE A 260 10.16 14.73 8.34
C PHE A 260 10.02 16.21 8.02
N VAL A 261 11.15 16.88 7.84
CA VAL A 261 11.19 18.31 7.50
C VAL A 261 10.46 18.54 6.19
N ASP A 262 10.70 17.70 5.19
CA ASP A 262 10.10 17.85 3.85
C ASP A 262 8.61 17.53 3.80
N GLN A 263 8.12 16.61 4.63
CA GLN A 263 6.77 16.07 4.45
C GLN A 263 5.80 16.37 5.59
N LEU A 264 6.27 16.41 6.84
CA LEU A 264 5.41 16.35 8.01
C LEU A 264 5.30 17.67 8.78
N VAL A 265 6.16 18.66 8.49
CA VAL A 265 6.14 19.97 9.19
C VAL A 265 4.76 20.64 9.18
N PRO A 266 4.04 20.79 8.04
CA PRO A 266 2.75 21.47 8.06
C PRO A 266 1.70 20.76 8.92
N ILE A 267 1.59 19.43 8.76
CA ILE A 267 0.58 18.63 9.47
C ILE A 267 0.90 18.50 10.97
N THR A 268 2.18 18.49 11.35
CA THR A 268 2.62 18.44 12.75
C THR A 268 2.46 19.77 13.48
N ILE A 269 2.68 20.90 12.81
CA ILE A 269 2.33 22.23 13.35
C ILE A 269 0.81 22.32 13.55
N ALA A 270 0.02 21.87 12.57
CA ALA A 270 -1.43 21.84 12.68
C ALA A 270 -1.90 20.97 13.86
N LEU A 271 -1.29 19.79 14.04
CA LEU A 271 -1.52 18.90 15.17
C LEU A 271 -1.15 19.56 16.51
N ALA A 272 0.00 20.23 16.60
CA ALA A 272 0.43 20.92 17.81
C ALA A 272 -0.56 22.02 18.22
N MET A 273 -1.02 22.83 17.26
CA MET A 273 -2.08 23.83 17.52
C MET A 273 -3.38 23.19 17.99
N ALA A 274 -3.78 22.06 17.38
CA ALA A 274 -4.97 21.32 17.76
C ALA A 274 -4.86 20.76 19.19
N ILE A 275 -3.69 20.25 19.59
CA ILE A 275 -3.41 19.79 20.96
C ILE A 275 -3.47 20.95 21.95
N ILE A 276 -2.87 22.11 21.63
CA ILE A 276 -2.94 23.31 22.48
C ILE A 276 -4.39 23.73 22.71
N PHE A 277 -5.20 23.72 21.65
CA PHE A 277 -6.64 24.03 21.76
C PHE A 277 -7.39 23.00 22.61
N LEU A 278 -7.09 21.70 22.47
CA LEU A 278 -7.63 20.65 23.32
C LEU A 278 -7.27 20.87 24.80
N ILE A 279 -6.02 21.19 25.11
CA ILE A 279 -5.56 21.48 26.48
C ILE A 279 -6.32 22.68 27.04
N TRP A 280 -6.51 23.74 26.25
CA TRP A 280 -7.30 24.90 26.67
C TRP A 280 -8.75 24.52 27.01
N MET A 281 -9.41 23.69 26.21
CA MET A 281 -10.77 23.21 26.49
C MET A 281 -10.83 22.36 27.77
N ILE A 282 -9.83 21.49 27.99
CA ILE A 282 -9.72 20.67 29.20
C ILE A 282 -9.58 21.57 30.44
N ARG A 283 -8.74 22.62 30.37
CA ARG A 283 -8.59 23.61 31.45
C ARG A 283 -9.89 24.38 31.71
N LYS A 284 -10.73 24.56 30.69
CA LYS A 284 -12.08 25.12 30.82
C LYS A 284 -13.13 24.11 31.28
N LYS A 285 -12.70 22.89 31.65
CA LYS A 285 -13.56 21.77 32.10
C LYS A 285 -14.61 21.36 31.05
N GLU A 286 -14.35 21.62 29.77
CA GLU A 286 -15.25 21.21 28.70
C GLU A 286 -15.07 19.72 28.39
N ARG A 287 -16.16 18.95 28.51
CA ARG A 287 -16.14 17.51 28.23
C ARG A 287 -16.01 17.23 26.73
N GLN A 288 -15.02 16.41 26.39
CA GLN A 288 -14.74 16.03 25.00
C GLN A 288 -15.43 14.73 24.60
N GLN A 289 -15.73 14.60 23.31
CA GLN A 289 -16.26 13.35 22.75
C GLN A 289 -15.19 12.26 22.75
N SER A 290 -15.61 11.00 22.81
CA SER A 290 -14.71 9.84 22.74
C SER A 290 -13.96 9.80 21.42
N SER A 291 -14.60 10.22 20.33
CA SER A 291 -13.98 10.32 19.01
C SER A 291 -12.72 11.19 19.01
N VAL A 292 -12.73 12.34 19.71
CA VAL A 292 -11.57 13.24 19.81
C VAL A 292 -10.35 12.53 20.41
N TRP A 293 -10.56 11.83 21.53
CA TRP A 293 -9.50 11.08 22.21
C TRP A 293 -9.05 9.86 21.40
N ALA A 294 -10.00 9.10 20.85
CA ALA A 294 -9.70 7.92 20.06
C ALA A 294 -8.92 8.27 18.79
N SER A 295 -9.29 9.34 18.07
CA SER A 295 -8.53 9.81 16.91
C SER A 295 -7.13 10.30 17.30
N LEU A 296 -6.98 10.97 18.45
CA LEU A 296 -5.66 11.41 18.93
C LEU A 296 -4.76 10.22 19.30
N ILE A 297 -5.29 9.23 20.03
CA ILE A 297 -4.53 8.03 20.40
C ILE A 297 -4.13 7.23 19.16
N LEU A 298 -5.05 7.04 18.20
CA LEU A 298 -4.73 6.39 16.92
C LEU A 298 -3.65 7.16 16.16
N ALA A 299 -3.77 8.49 16.06
CA ALA A 299 -2.73 9.32 15.45
C ALA A 299 -1.37 9.13 16.14
N VAL A 300 -1.32 9.15 17.47
CA VAL A 300 -0.07 8.94 18.23
C VAL A 300 0.50 7.54 17.96
N ILE A 301 -0.31 6.49 18.00
CA ILE A 301 0.13 5.11 17.70
C ILE A 301 0.74 5.05 16.29
N PHE A 302 0.05 5.57 15.28
CA PHE A 302 0.54 5.52 13.90
C PHE A 302 1.74 6.44 13.65
N PHE A 303 1.86 7.55 14.38
CA PHE A 303 3.07 8.36 14.38
C PHE A 303 4.27 7.53 14.86
N PHE A 304 4.16 6.84 15.99
CA PHE A 304 5.23 5.97 16.47
C PHE A 304 5.52 4.83 15.49
N LEU A 305 4.50 4.16 14.95
CA LEU A 305 4.70 3.11 13.95
C LEU A 305 5.39 3.61 12.67
N THR A 306 5.18 4.87 12.29
CA THR A 306 5.85 5.51 11.13
C THR A 306 7.36 5.54 11.30
N PHE A 307 7.84 5.90 12.49
CA PHE A 307 9.28 6.03 12.79
C PHE A 307 9.92 4.76 13.36
N ALA A 308 9.13 3.84 13.93
CA ALA A 308 9.65 2.63 14.55
C ALA A 308 9.52 1.38 13.67
N VAL A 309 8.47 1.30 12.84
CA VAL A 309 8.13 0.07 12.11
C VAL A 309 8.20 0.26 10.61
N ALA A 310 7.42 1.18 10.04
CA ALA A 310 7.30 1.34 8.59
C ALA A 310 6.76 2.72 8.23
N ARG A 311 7.40 3.38 7.25
CA ARG A 311 6.93 4.65 6.65
C ARG A 311 5.47 4.58 6.19
N ARG A 312 4.98 3.42 5.72
CA ARG A 312 3.57 3.18 5.33
C ARG A 312 2.54 3.35 6.48
N SER A 313 2.99 3.59 7.70
CA SER A 313 2.07 3.98 8.79
C SER A 313 1.68 5.46 8.72
N ASN A 314 2.41 6.25 7.93
CA ASN A 314 2.26 7.70 7.81
C ASN A 314 0.88 8.10 7.27
N GLU A 315 0.36 7.37 6.28
CA GLU A 315 -0.92 7.63 5.65
C GLU A 315 -2.07 7.46 6.67
N VAL A 316 -1.95 6.46 7.56
CA VAL A 316 -2.92 6.21 8.62
C VAL A 316 -2.79 7.26 9.74
N PHE A 317 -1.56 7.64 10.09
CA PHE A 317 -1.29 8.77 10.98
C PHE A 317 -1.98 10.05 10.50
N VAL A 318 -1.73 10.44 9.25
CA VAL A 318 -2.33 11.62 8.63
C VAL A 318 -3.84 11.54 8.63
N GLY A 319 -4.42 10.39 8.26
CA GLY A 319 -5.87 10.17 8.29
C GLY A 319 -6.50 10.48 9.66
N PHE A 320 -5.91 9.96 10.74
CA PHE A 320 -6.43 10.20 12.08
C PHE A 320 -6.12 11.60 12.63
N VAL A 321 -4.99 12.21 12.25
CA VAL A 321 -4.70 13.62 12.58
C VAL A 321 -5.75 14.53 11.93
N VAL A 322 -6.09 14.31 10.66
CA VAL A 322 -7.08 15.15 9.97
C VAL A 322 -8.48 14.98 10.57
N ILE A 323 -8.88 13.76 10.94
CA ILE A 323 -10.12 13.54 11.72
C ILE A 323 -10.09 14.30 13.05
N PHE A 324 -8.99 14.19 13.80
CA PHE A 324 -8.83 14.87 15.09
C PHE A 324 -8.96 16.39 14.94
N MET A 325 -8.26 16.97 13.97
CA MET A 325 -8.36 18.41 13.66
C MET A 325 -9.77 18.82 13.24
N ALA A 326 -10.45 18.01 12.41
CA ALA A 326 -11.81 18.28 11.97
C ALA A 326 -12.81 18.31 13.15
N LEU A 327 -12.72 17.35 14.06
CA LEU A 327 -13.56 17.30 15.27
C LEU A 327 -13.31 18.52 16.18
N LEU A 328 -12.06 18.94 16.33
CA LEU A 328 -11.70 20.12 17.12
C LEU A 328 -12.10 21.41 16.44
N PHE A 329 -12.03 21.49 15.12
CA PHE A 329 -12.50 22.64 14.36
C PHE A 329 -13.99 22.89 14.59
N GLU A 330 -14.81 21.84 14.64
CA GLU A 330 -16.24 21.98 14.97
C GLU A 330 -16.46 22.58 16.36
N ARG A 331 -15.62 22.22 17.34
CA ARG A 331 -15.64 22.82 18.68
C ARG A 331 -15.18 24.26 18.65
N TYR A 332 -14.06 24.54 17.96
CA TYR A 332 -13.52 25.88 17.79
C TYR A 332 -14.57 26.84 17.24
N ARG A 333 -15.34 26.45 16.20
CA ARG A 333 -16.41 27.30 15.65
C ARG A 333 -17.46 27.71 16.68
N ALA A 334 -17.76 26.87 17.67
CA ALA A 334 -18.73 27.17 18.70
C ALA A 334 -18.20 28.15 19.77
N VAL A 335 -16.89 28.20 19.98
CA VAL A 335 -16.25 29.00 21.05
C VAL A 335 -15.31 30.09 20.53
N ALA A 336 -15.15 30.24 19.20
CA ALA A 336 -14.17 31.12 18.56
C ALA A 336 -14.27 32.57 19.04
N ALA A 337 -15.48 33.07 19.32
CA ALA A 337 -15.69 34.42 19.84
C ALA A 337 -15.08 34.65 21.23
N ARG A 338 -14.86 33.58 22.01
CA ARG A 338 -14.27 33.63 23.37
C ARG A 338 -12.75 33.58 23.36
N ILE A 339 -12.14 33.31 22.20
CA ILE A 339 -10.68 33.14 22.06
C ILE A 339 -10.07 34.50 21.71
N LYS A 340 -9.33 35.10 22.65
CA LYS A 340 -8.69 36.42 22.49
C LYS A 340 -7.77 36.48 21.24
N LEU A 341 -7.05 35.40 20.95
CA LEU A 341 -6.09 35.30 19.84
C LEU A 341 -6.70 34.71 18.55
N ARG A 342 -8.03 34.72 18.40
CA ARG A 342 -8.73 34.08 17.26
C ARG A 342 -8.22 34.53 15.89
N SER A 343 -7.82 35.78 15.73
CA SER A 343 -7.31 36.32 14.47
C SER A 343 -5.94 35.73 14.12
N ILE A 344 -5.07 35.53 15.11
CA ILE A 344 -3.76 34.89 14.93
C ILE A 344 -3.95 33.42 14.60
N VAL A 345 -4.84 32.72 15.31
CA VAL A 345 -5.16 31.32 15.03
C VAL A 345 -5.72 31.16 13.61
N ALA A 346 -6.61 32.06 13.19
CA ALA A 346 -7.16 32.08 11.84
C ALA A 346 -6.08 32.34 10.78
N LEU A 347 -5.17 33.29 11.03
CA LEU A 347 -4.04 33.58 10.15
C LEU A 347 -3.10 32.37 10.03
N LEU A 348 -2.71 31.74 11.14
CA LEU A 348 -1.85 30.55 11.12
C LEU A 348 -2.53 29.37 10.41
N ALA A 349 -3.83 29.16 10.65
CA ALA A 349 -4.59 28.14 9.94
C ALA A 349 -4.64 28.44 8.43
N LEU A 350 -4.84 29.69 8.03
CA LEU A 350 -4.82 30.11 6.63
C LEU A 350 -3.44 29.87 5.99
N VAL A 351 -2.37 30.27 6.67
CA VAL A 351 -0.99 30.04 6.21
C VAL A 351 -0.74 28.54 6.01
N LEU A 352 -1.16 27.67 6.94
CA LEU A 352 -0.99 26.22 6.78
C LEU A 352 -1.84 25.64 5.66
N VAL A 353 -3.08 26.11 5.48
CA VAL A 353 -3.96 25.66 4.38
C VAL A 353 -3.40 26.05 3.01
N ILE A 354 -2.61 27.13 2.92
CA ILE A 354 -1.93 27.54 1.68
C ILE A 354 -0.58 26.85 1.52
N TYR A 355 0.23 26.82 2.59
CA TYR A 355 1.59 26.30 2.56
C TYR A 355 1.65 24.77 2.40
N ALA A 356 0.75 24.02 3.05
CA ALA A 356 0.78 22.56 2.98
C ALA A 356 0.55 22.02 1.56
N PRO A 357 -0.46 22.47 0.78
CA PRO A 357 -0.61 22.06 -0.60
C PRO A 357 0.57 22.44 -1.49
N ILE A 358 1.15 23.65 -1.35
CA ILE A 358 2.33 24.06 -2.13
C ILE A 358 3.50 23.11 -1.88
N LYS A 359 3.78 22.82 -0.61
CA LYS A 359 4.85 21.91 -0.23
C LYS A 359 4.59 20.48 -0.70
N THR A 360 3.35 20.02 -0.56
CA THR A 360 2.92 18.70 -1.04
C THR A 360 3.10 18.58 -2.55
N VAL A 361 2.69 19.58 -3.34
CA VAL A 361 2.84 19.59 -4.80
C VAL A 361 4.33 19.63 -5.19
N TYR A 362 5.13 20.50 -4.56
CA TYR A 362 6.57 20.54 -4.80
C TYR A 362 7.24 19.19 -4.54
N ARG A 363 6.92 18.54 -3.42
CA ARG A 363 7.46 17.22 -3.11
C ARG A 363 6.90 16.13 -4.03
N PHE A 364 5.64 16.21 -4.41
CA PHE A 364 5.00 15.26 -5.31
C PHE A 364 5.65 15.26 -6.71
N ASP A 365 6.15 16.40 -7.18
CA ASP A 365 6.90 16.50 -8.44
C ASP A 365 8.14 15.59 -8.45
N THR A 366 8.84 15.50 -7.32
CA THR A 366 9.97 14.55 -7.17
C THR A 366 9.53 13.09 -7.26
N TYR A 367 8.27 12.78 -6.90
CA TYR A 367 7.73 11.43 -7.06
C TYR A 367 7.31 11.16 -8.50
N LEU A 368 6.76 12.16 -9.21
CA LEU A 368 6.45 12.06 -10.64
C LEU A 368 7.70 11.73 -11.46
N ALA A 369 8.83 12.39 -11.16
CA ALA A 369 10.12 12.12 -11.81
C ALA A 369 10.62 10.69 -11.59
N ASN A 370 10.16 10.00 -10.54
CA ASN A 370 10.53 8.63 -10.20
C ASN A 370 9.39 7.62 -10.44
N THR A 371 8.39 7.99 -11.25
CA THR A 371 7.34 7.06 -11.70
C THR A 371 7.91 5.97 -12.60
N PHE A 372 7.20 4.85 -12.69
CA PHE A 372 7.70 3.62 -13.31
C PHE A 372 7.17 3.45 -14.74
N PRO A 373 8.06 3.46 -15.76
CA PRO A 373 7.63 3.17 -17.13
C PRO A 373 7.05 1.77 -17.22
N ILE A 374 5.82 1.67 -17.74
CA ILE A 374 5.11 0.39 -17.92
C ILE A 374 5.88 -0.56 -18.86
N ASP A 375 6.61 0.02 -19.81
CA ASP A 375 7.36 -0.72 -20.83
C ASP A 375 8.80 -1.06 -20.40
N HIS A 376 9.20 -0.79 -19.15
CA HIS A 376 10.61 -0.88 -18.72
C HIS A 376 11.25 -2.26 -18.97
N PHE A 377 10.52 -3.36 -18.78
CA PHE A 377 10.99 -4.73 -19.07
C PHE A 377 10.31 -5.39 -20.27
N LYS A 378 9.54 -4.63 -21.05
CA LYS A 378 8.70 -5.17 -22.12
C LYS A 378 9.51 -5.98 -23.13
N ASP A 379 10.61 -5.42 -23.63
CA ASP A 379 11.40 -6.07 -24.68
C ASP A 379 12.01 -7.40 -24.19
N ALA A 380 12.62 -7.41 -23.00
CA ALA A 380 13.21 -8.62 -22.43
C ALA A 380 12.14 -9.69 -22.12
N ALA A 381 10.98 -9.27 -21.60
CA ALA A 381 9.88 -10.17 -21.27
C ALA A 381 9.24 -10.78 -22.53
N LEU A 382 9.00 -9.96 -23.57
CA LEU A 382 8.45 -10.43 -24.85
C LEU A 382 9.44 -11.33 -25.58
N TRP A 383 10.73 -10.98 -25.59
CA TRP A 383 11.76 -11.84 -26.16
C TRP A 383 11.75 -13.22 -25.49
N LEU A 384 11.71 -13.27 -24.14
CA LEU A 384 11.61 -14.53 -23.40
C LEU A 384 10.34 -15.30 -23.79
N LYS A 385 9.19 -14.64 -23.88
CA LYS A 385 7.92 -15.25 -24.25
C LYS A 385 7.97 -15.90 -25.64
N GLU A 386 8.66 -15.28 -26.58
CA GLU A 386 8.76 -15.73 -27.98
C GLU A 386 9.86 -16.78 -28.21
N ASN A 387 10.91 -16.80 -27.38
CA ASN A 387 12.13 -17.59 -27.62
C ASN A 387 12.43 -18.66 -26.54
N SER A 388 11.53 -18.86 -25.58
CA SER A 388 11.62 -19.91 -24.56
C SER A 388 10.43 -20.86 -24.61
N ARG A 389 10.48 -21.95 -23.84
CA ARG A 389 9.35 -22.89 -23.73
C ARG A 389 8.41 -22.43 -22.61
N PRO A 390 7.08 -22.60 -22.79
CA PRO A 390 6.14 -22.38 -21.69
C PRO A 390 6.54 -23.19 -20.45
N GLY A 391 6.56 -22.53 -19.30
CA GLY A 391 6.99 -23.11 -18.03
C GLY A 391 8.49 -23.09 -17.76
N ASP A 392 9.34 -22.65 -18.71
CA ASP A 392 10.76 -22.41 -18.42
C ASP A 392 10.89 -21.39 -17.27
N VAL A 393 11.78 -21.68 -16.31
CA VAL A 393 12.02 -20.83 -15.15
C VAL A 393 13.04 -19.75 -15.50
N VAL A 394 12.64 -18.50 -15.28
CA VAL A 394 13.44 -17.30 -15.45
C VAL A 394 13.88 -16.83 -14.06
N PHE A 395 15.19 -16.82 -13.83
CA PHE A 395 15.78 -16.25 -12.62
C PHE A 395 15.71 -14.72 -12.70
N ASN A 396 14.66 -14.14 -12.11
CA ASN A 396 14.50 -12.70 -11.92
C ASN A 396 15.23 -12.28 -10.63
N ILE A 397 16.41 -11.68 -10.78
CA ILE A 397 17.31 -11.38 -9.66
C ILE A 397 16.64 -10.54 -8.56
N HIS A 398 15.85 -9.55 -8.96
CA HIS A 398 15.15 -8.69 -8.00
C HIS A 398 13.66 -8.99 -7.98
N TRP A 399 13.15 -9.25 -6.77
CA TRP A 399 11.74 -9.52 -6.53
C TRP A 399 10.83 -8.38 -6.98
N ASP A 400 11.31 -7.14 -6.92
CA ASP A 400 10.56 -5.93 -7.30
C ASP A 400 10.36 -5.78 -8.82
N ARG A 401 10.99 -6.66 -9.62
CA ARG A 401 10.82 -6.75 -11.09
C ARG A 401 9.89 -7.86 -11.54
N PHE A 402 9.37 -8.65 -10.61
CA PHE A 402 8.41 -9.70 -10.93
C PHE A 402 7.19 -9.12 -11.67
N ALA A 403 6.62 -8.02 -11.17
CA ALA A 403 5.41 -7.42 -11.75
C ALA A 403 5.65 -6.94 -13.20
N ASP A 404 6.82 -6.36 -13.48
CA ASP A 404 7.19 -5.91 -14.83
C ASP A 404 7.29 -7.08 -15.81
N LEU A 405 8.01 -8.14 -15.43
CA LEU A 405 8.20 -9.33 -16.26
C LEU A 405 6.89 -10.09 -16.48
N PHE A 406 6.15 -10.35 -15.40
CA PHE A 406 4.90 -11.11 -15.40
C PHE A 406 3.78 -10.43 -16.21
N PHE A 407 3.74 -9.09 -16.20
CA PHE A 407 2.76 -8.33 -16.96
C PHE A 407 2.84 -8.64 -18.46
N TRP A 408 4.06 -8.63 -19.00
CA TRP A 408 4.34 -8.87 -20.42
C TRP A 408 4.47 -10.35 -20.77
N ASN A 409 4.92 -11.18 -19.81
CA ASN A 409 5.16 -12.60 -20.00
C ASN A 409 4.66 -13.44 -18.83
N ASN A 410 3.48 -14.04 -19.00
CA ASN A 410 2.94 -15.05 -18.10
C ASN A 410 3.05 -16.48 -18.68
N SER A 411 3.88 -16.68 -19.71
CA SER A 411 4.17 -18.01 -20.28
C SER A 411 5.35 -18.69 -19.58
N ASN A 412 6.29 -17.91 -19.06
CA ASN A 412 7.38 -18.38 -18.21
C ASN A 412 7.07 -18.28 -16.72
N TYR A 413 7.84 -19.00 -15.91
CA TYR A 413 7.80 -18.88 -14.46
C TYR A 413 8.98 -18.08 -13.92
N TYR A 414 8.81 -17.51 -12.74
CA TYR A 414 9.78 -16.67 -12.05
C TYR A 414 10.11 -17.27 -10.70
N ILE A 415 11.30 -16.95 -10.16
CA ILE A 415 11.74 -17.55 -8.91
C ILE A 415 10.98 -16.96 -7.71
N ASN A 416 10.70 -15.66 -7.74
CA ASN A 416 10.07 -14.94 -6.66
C ASN A 416 9.23 -13.78 -7.21
N GLY A 417 8.47 -13.14 -6.33
CA GLY A 417 7.65 -11.98 -6.63
C GLY A 417 6.92 -11.51 -5.38
N MET A 418 6.43 -10.26 -5.40
CA MET A 418 5.90 -9.58 -4.21
C MET A 418 6.95 -9.53 -3.09
N ASP A 419 6.53 -9.36 -1.83
CA ASP A 419 7.46 -9.15 -0.72
C ASP A 419 8.46 -10.32 -0.54
N PRO A 420 9.76 -10.03 -0.28
CA PRO A 420 10.79 -11.06 -0.11
C PRO A 420 10.53 -12.04 1.03
N ILE A 421 9.66 -11.69 1.98
CA ILE A 421 9.27 -12.60 3.06
C ILE A 421 8.66 -13.90 2.53
N PHE A 422 8.04 -13.87 1.34
CA PHE A 422 7.43 -15.05 0.77
C PHE A 422 8.45 -16.05 0.23
N GLU A 423 9.56 -15.59 -0.34
CA GLU A 423 10.70 -16.44 -0.71
C GLU A 423 11.43 -16.94 0.53
N TYR A 424 11.67 -16.05 1.51
CA TYR A 424 12.31 -16.42 2.77
C TYR A 424 11.51 -17.48 3.54
N SER A 425 10.18 -17.34 3.61
CA SER A 425 9.30 -18.30 4.27
C SER A 425 9.19 -19.63 3.50
N PHE A 426 9.44 -19.62 2.19
CA PHE A 426 9.46 -20.84 1.38
C PHE A 426 10.69 -21.68 1.69
N LYS A 427 11.89 -21.10 1.56
CA LYS A 427 13.14 -21.73 1.95
C LYS A 427 14.20 -20.64 2.21
N PRO A 428 14.59 -20.37 3.47
CA PRO A 428 15.55 -19.32 3.80
C PRO A 428 16.89 -19.44 3.06
N GLU A 429 17.32 -20.66 2.82
CA GLU A 429 18.55 -20.96 2.08
C GLU A 429 18.52 -20.37 0.66
N LEU A 430 17.42 -20.56 -0.07
CA LEU A 430 17.28 -20.03 -1.44
C LEU A 430 17.22 -18.51 -1.44
N TYR A 431 16.51 -17.92 -0.46
CA TYR A 431 16.48 -16.47 -0.31
C TYR A 431 17.88 -15.86 -0.20
N TRP A 432 18.77 -16.45 0.60
CA TRP A 432 20.13 -15.92 0.75
C TRP A 432 20.95 -16.09 -0.54
N LYS A 433 20.78 -17.22 -1.26
CA LYS A 433 21.42 -17.41 -2.57
C LYS A 433 21.00 -16.32 -3.56
N THR A 434 19.72 -15.97 -3.59
CA THR A 434 19.19 -14.86 -4.40
C THR A 434 19.68 -13.50 -3.87
N HIS A 435 19.72 -13.31 -2.56
CA HIS A 435 20.08 -12.05 -1.91
C HIS A 435 21.48 -11.57 -2.33
N PHE A 436 22.49 -12.43 -2.24
CA PHE A 436 23.87 -12.04 -2.59
C PHE A 436 24.02 -11.68 -4.06
N LEU A 437 23.34 -12.40 -4.95
CA LEU A 437 23.28 -12.05 -6.37
C LEU A 437 22.59 -10.70 -6.56
N ALA A 438 21.47 -10.46 -5.86
CA ALA A 438 20.69 -9.23 -5.98
C ALA A 438 21.43 -7.99 -5.49
N ILE A 439 22.25 -8.08 -4.44
CA ILE A 439 23.08 -6.96 -3.97
C ILE A 439 24.42 -6.85 -4.73
N ASP A 440 24.63 -7.66 -5.77
CA ASP A 440 25.85 -7.69 -6.58
C ASP A 440 27.13 -8.02 -5.76
N ALA A 441 26.96 -8.72 -4.64
CA ALA A 441 28.04 -9.21 -3.79
C ALA A 441 28.44 -10.65 -4.14
N GLY A 442 27.48 -11.46 -4.60
CA GLY A 442 27.72 -12.77 -5.20
C GLY A 442 27.83 -12.66 -6.72
N THR A 443 28.83 -13.32 -7.31
CA THR A 443 29.03 -13.39 -8.77
C THR A 443 29.23 -14.84 -9.20
N ALA A 444 30.47 -15.32 -9.26
CA ALA A 444 30.80 -16.72 -9.56
C ALA A 444 30.34 -17.68 -8.46
N PHE A 445 30.26 -17.16 -7.23
CA PHE A 445 29.77 -17.89 -6.07
C PHE A 445 28.67 -17.10 -5.36
N THR A 446 27.72 -17.83 -4.77
CA THR A 446 26.68 -17.30 -3.88
C THR A 446 26.61 -18.14 -2.61
N CYS A 447 25.70 -17.84 -1.69
CA CYS A 447 25.57 -18.59 -0.46
C CYS A 447 24.16 -18.61 0.12
N GLY A 448 23.78 -19.74 0.72
CA GLY A 448 22.48 -19.95 1.38
C GLY A 448 22.35 -19.46 2.82
N MET A 449 23.28 -18.66 3.35
CA MET A 449 23.23 -18.14 4.72
C MET A 449 23.53 -16.64 4.79
N ILE A 450 23.15 -15.97 5.88
CA ILE A 450 23.38 -14.52 6.07
C ILE A 450 24.88 -14.16 5.98
N ARG A 451 25.76 -15.05 6.47
CA ARG A 451 27.22 -14.91 6.44
C ARG A 451 27.83 -16.27 6.15
N CYS A 452 28.84 -16.29 5.30
CA CYS A 452 29.45 -17.53 4.81
C CYS A 452 30.97 -17.42 4.78
N THR A 453 31.63 -18.52 5.10
CA THR A 453 33.05 -18.72 4.81
C THR A 453 33.24 -19.11 3.34
N ALA A 454 34.47 -19.08 2.84
CA ALA A 454 34.77 -19.47 1.46
C ALA A 454 34.40 -20.94 1.16
N GLU A 455 34.39 -21.82 2.16
CA GLU A 455 34.01 -23.23 2.02
C GLU A 455 32.49 -23.43 1.95
N GLN A 456 31.72 -22.45 2.40
CA GLN A 456 30.25 -22.48 2.44
C GLN A 456 29.62 -21.82 1.22
N THR A 457 30.43 -21.25 0.33
CA THR A 457 29.91 -20.69 -0.92
C THR A 457 29.69 -21.78 -1.96
N GLU A 458 28.74 -21.54 -2.83
CA GLU A 458 28.35 -22.48 -3.88
C GLU A 458 28.50 -21.81 -5.24
N ASP A 459 28.92 -22.57 -6.24
CA ASP A 459 29.05 -22.11 -7.62
C ASP A 459 27.69 -21.62 -8.14
N THR A 460 27.62 -20.36 -8.57
CA THR A 460 26.37 -19.71 -8.98
C THR A 460 25.73 -20.43 -10.16
N TYR A 461 26.50 -20.92 -11.13
CA TYR A 461 25.95 -21.66 -12.26
C TYR A 461 25.27 -22.97 -11.81
N LYS A 462 25.90 -23.72 -10.89
CA LYS A 462 25.27 -24.90 -10.28
C LYS A 462 24.02 -24.54 -9.49
N VAL A 463 24.04 -23.47 -8.71
CA VAL A 463 22.86 -23.01 -7.94
C VAL A 463 21.70 -22.67 -8.87
N LEU A 464 21.94 -21.88 -9.92
CA LEU A 464 20.88 -21.51 -10.86
C LEU A 464 20.30 -22.73 -11.57
N LYS A 465 21.14 -23.70 -11.96
CA LYS A 465 20.72 -24.90 -12.70
C LYS A 465 20.08 -25.97 -11.81
N ASN A 466 20.62 -26.23 -10.63
CA ASN A 466 20.20 -27.36 -9.79
C ASN A 466 19.12 -26.96 -8.78
N ASP A 467 19.32 -25.83 -8.10
CA ASP A 467 18.45 -25.42 -7.01
C ASP A 467 17.23 -24.68 -7.55
N PHE A 468 17.47 -23.72 -8.45
CA PHE A 468 16.43 -22.89 -9.06
C PHE A 468 15.88 -23.44 -10.38
N ARG A 469 16.54 -24.46 -10.95
CA ARG A 469 16.16 -25.08 -12.24
C ARG A 469 15.90 -24.03 -13.33
N ALA A 470 16.64 -22.93 -13.27
CA ALA A 470 16.48 -21.80 -14.14
C ALA A 470 17.03 -22.12 -15.54
N SER A 471 16.25 -21.81 -16.56
CA SER A 471 16.68 -21.89 -17.96
C SER A 471 17.25 -20.56 -18.44
N TYR A 472 16.83 -19.46 -17.82
CA TYR A 472 17.27 -18.11 -18.15
C TYR A 472 17.53 -17.30 -16.89
N ILE A 473 18.39 -16.27 -17.01
CA ILE A 473 18.58 -15.23 -16.00
C ILE A 473 18.44 -13.86 -16.65
N VAL A 474 17.69 -12.96 -16.00
CA VAL A 474 17.51 -11.57 -16.44
C VAL A 474 18.28 -10.65 -15.52
N VAL A 475 19.12 -9.79 -16.10
CA VAL A 475 20.04 -8.91 -15.36
C VAL A 475 19.75 -7.46 -15.69
N GLU A 476 19.55 -6.62 -14.67
CA GLU A 476 19.55 -5.16 -14.82
C GLU A 476 21.00 -4.65 -14.78
N LYS A 477 21.49 -4.10 -15.90
CA LYS A 477 22.89 -3.71 -16.07
C LYS A 477 23.39 -2.75 -14.98
N LEU A 478 22.57 -1.76 -14.63
CA LEU A 478 22.92 -0.74 -13.63
C LEU A 478 22.88 -1.25 -12.18
N ARG A 479 22.04 -2.25 -11.87
CA ARG A 479 21.92 -2.79 -10.51
C ARG A 479 22.89 -3.93 -10.22
N ASN A 480 23.35 -4.64 -11.27
CA ASN A 480 24.20 -5.82 -11.15
C ASN A 480 25.38 -5.85 -12.15
N PRO A 481 26.24 -4.82 -12.16
CA PRO A 481 27.36 -4.76 -13.12
C PRO A 481 28.38 -5.89 -12.93
N LYS A 482 28.68 -6.31 -11.68
CA LYS A 482 29.68 -7.37 -11.44
C LYS A 482 29.15 -8.74 -11.85
N LEU A 483 27.90 -9.04 -11.50
CA LEU A 483 27.26 -10.27 -11.94
C LEU A 483 27.14 -10.32 -13.47
N LEU A 484 26.78 -9.21 -14.12
CA LEU A 484 26.77 -9.11 -15.58
C LEU A 484 28.13 -9.47 -16.18
N GLN A 485 29.22 -8.92 -15.64
CA GLN A 485 30.57 -9.22 -16.12
C GLN A 485 30.92 -10.70 -16.01
N TYR A 486 30.55 -11.35 -14.89
CA TYR A 486 30.74 -12.79 -14.70
C TYR A 486 29.92 -13.61 -15.72
N LEU A 487 28.65 -13.28 -15.92
CA LEU A 487 27.78 -13.99 -16.86
C LEU A 487 28.27 -13.85 -18.31
N GLN A 488 28.94 -12.75 -18.65
CA GLN A 488 29.54 -12.55 -19.98
C GLN A 488 30.84 -13.34 -20.19
N SER A 489 31.59 -13.63 -19.12
CA SER A 489 32.89 -14.30 -19.21
C SER A 489 32.81 -15.81 -19.04
N PHE A 490 31.76 -16.32 -18.39
CA PHE A 490 31.62 -17.74 -18.10
C PHE A 490 30.90 -18.50 -19.22
N VAL A 491 31.53 -19.55 -19.75
CA VAL A 491 31.08 -20.34 -20.92
C VAL A 491 29.71 -21.01 -20.71
N GLY A 492 29.28 -21.22 -19.47
CA GLY A 492 27.97 -21.82 -19.15
C GLY A 492 26.76 -20.91 -19.41
N TYR A 493 26.98 -19.65 -19.80
CA TYR A 493 25.91 -18.71 -20.14
C TYR A 493 26.02 -18.25 -21.58
N GLN A 494 24.89 -18.28 -22.29
CA GLN A 494 24.78 -17.70 -23.63
C GLN A 494 23.97 -16.41 -23.54
N LYS A 495 24.55 -15.28 -23.91
CA LYS A 495 23.79 -14.02 -24.06
C LYS A 495 22.83 -14.18 -25.25
N VAL A 496 21.54 -14.03 -24.99
CA VAL A 496 20.48 -14.27 -25.98
C VAL A 496 19.62 -13.03 -26.26
N PHE A 497 19.60 -12.06 -25.34
CA PHE A 497 18.99 -10.75 -25.54
C PHE A 497 19.81 -9.68 -24.82
N ASP A 498 19.89 -8.49 -25.41
CA ASP A 498 20.57 -7.34 -24.83
C ASP A 498 19.94 -6.04 -25.32
N ASN A 499 19.61 -5.13 -24.40
CA ASN A 499 19.23 -3.75 -24.71
C ASN A 499 20.00 -2.79 -23.77
N ASN A 500 19.63 -1.51 -23.73
CA ASN A 500 20.36 -0.53 -22.91
C ASN A 500 20.26 -0.78 -21.39
N ALA A 501 19.22 -1.46 -20.90
CA ALA A 501 18.92 -1.58 -19.47
C ALA A 501 19.03 -3.02 -18.94
N GLN A 502 18.66 -4.02 -19.75
CA GLN A 502 18.63 -5.43 -19.39
C GLN A 502 19.42 -6.31 -20.36
N THR A 503 19.95 -7.41 -19.82
CA THR A 503 20.52 -8.51 -20.58
C THR A 503 19.85 -9.80 -20.13
N VAL A 504 19.51 -10.69 -21.08
CA VAL A 504 19.04 -12.05 -20.78
C VAL A 504 20.10 -13.04 -21.22
N PHE A 505 20.43 -13.95 -20.31
CA PHE A 505 21.29 -15.10 -20.60
C PHE A 505 20.48 -16.38 -20.52
N ARG A 506 20.72 -17.28 -21.48
CA ARG A 506 20.33 -18.68 -21.39
C ARG A 506 21.39 -19.42 -20.59
N ILE A 507 20.94 -20.28 -19.68
CA ILE A 507 21.79 -21.15 -18.87
C ILE A 507 21.94 -22.48 -19.61
N MET A 508 23.17 -22.83 -20.00
CA MET A 508 23.47 -23.99 -20.86
C MET A 508 23.43 -25.32 -20.10
#